data_AF-A0A4R4UY20-F1
#
_entry.id   AF-A0A4R4UY20-F1
#
_cell.length_a   1.000
_cell.length_b   1.000
_cell.length_c   1.000
_cell.angle_alpha   90.00
_cell.angle_beta   90.00
_cell.angle_gamma   90.00
#
_symmetry.space_group_name_H-M   'P 1'
#
loop_
_entity.id
_entity.type
_entity.pdbx_description
1 polymer ?
#
loop_
_entity_poly.entity_id
_entity_poly.type
_entity_poly.pdbx_seq_one_letter_code
_entity_poly.pdbx_strand_id
1 'polypeptide(L)'
;MFQPVVDLGSGTVVAVEAHAAPAAGSAPMRFDPASEDVRRAVEAARAAAGLGTPLPLQIGLRAETLSGGDDLLAELHHGLCETGRRPQEIILCVAGGFPPALRPPVSTALARLRHTGYLVGLAGLGAAHAPLDLLADGASYLLKLDPELVRRSGSEPRRAALVAGLVELAHRLETHVLAPQMATREQVLHMRDAGVRLVQGPVLAPPGWRPGMPVTIPVAAREEPARADAGLGPRVSEFTLPAVTMPHTATAGEVLDALNAEAGITSIVLVDERQRPRCAVDRTRFLLRLSGAYGHALHARRPAVRLADPPRPVPRTVPAVAALRAAGREDERVYDDLVVVDEVGRCLGIVRVADLIRGLSR
;
A
#
# COMPACT_ATOMS: atom_id res chain seq x y z
N MET A 1 15.93 0.75 -8.83
CA MET A 1 15.12 1.95 -9.14
C MET A 1 13.95 1.98 -8.17
N PHE A 2 13.54 3.17 -7.73
CA PHE A 2 12.44 3.36 -6.80
C PHE A 2 11.37 4.27 -7.43
N GLN A 3 10.11 3.94 -7.22
CA GLN A 3 8.97 4.74 -7.70
C GLN A 3 7.98 4.94 -6.56
N PRO A 4 7.52 6.18 -6.30
CA PRO A 4 6.55 6.43 -5.25
C PRO A 4 5.17 5.95 -5.67
N VAL A 5 4.47 5.26 -4.77
CA VAL A 5 3.02 5.06 -4.83
C VAL A 5 2.36 6.23 -4.10
N VAL A 6 1.65 7.06 -4.84
CA VAL A 6 1.06 8.30 -4.34
C VAL A 6 -0.44 8.13 -4.18
N ASP A 7 -0.96 8.49 -3.00
CA ASP A 7 -2.39 8.56 -2.74
C ASP A 7 -2.96 9.91 -3.22
N LEU A 8 -3.93 9.87 -4.12
CA LEU A 8 -4.54 11.07 -4.72
C LEU A 8 -5.47 11.84 -3.77
N GLY A 9 -5.92 11.21 -2.68
CA GLY A 9 -6.80 11.82 -1.69
C GLY A 9 -6.06 12.74 -0.72
N SER A 10 -4.95 12.26 -0.17
CA SER A 10 -4.12 12.98 0.79
C SER A 10 -2.92 13.69 0.18
N GLY A 11 -2.47 13.19 -0.97
CA GLY A 11 -1.34 13.72 -1.67
C GLY A 11 0.02 13.26 -1.16
N THR A 12 0.06 12.17 -0.40
CA THR A 12 1.29 11.64 0.21
C THR A 12 1.77 10.36 -0.48
N VAL A 13 3.06 10.08 -0.35
CA VAL A 13 3.62 8.77 -0.71
C VAL A 13 3.21 7.76 0.37
N VAL A 14 2.63 6.64 -0.05
CA VAL A 14 2.08 5.61 0.87
C VAL A 14 2.79 4.26 0.74
N ALA A 15 3.51 4.04 -0.34
CA ALA A 15 4.37 2.88 -0.54
C ALA A 15 5.48 3.21 -1.56
N VAL A 16 6.51 2.38 -1.61
CA VAL A 16 7.63 2.51 -2.55
C VAL A 16 7.73 1.26 -3.38
N GLU A 17 7.57 1.38 -4.70
CA GLU A 17 7.85 0.27 -5.59
C GLU A 17 9.35 0.21 -5.89
N ALA A 18 9.95 -0.95 -5.63
CA ALA A 18 11.36 -1.19 -5.84
C ALA A 18 11.58 -2.23 -6.94
N HIS A 19 12.50 -1.92 -7.85
CA HIS A 19 12.90 -2.81 -8.93
C HIS A 19 14.43 -2.90 -8.99
N ALA A 20 14.93 -4.13 -9.06
CA ALA A 20 16.33 -4.37 -9.39
C ALA A 20 16.56 -4.03 -10.88
N ALA A 21 17.63 -3.27 -11.16
CA ALA A 21 18.04 -3.06 -12.54
C ALA A 21 18.57 -4.39 -13.10
N PRO A 22 18.40 -4.68 -14.41
CA PRO A 22 19.10 -5.79 -15.03
C PRO A 22 20.61 -5.58 -14.83
N ALA A 23 21.32 -6.62 -14.39
CA ALA A 23 22.76 -6.54 -14.12
C ALA A 23 23.49 -6.09 -15.40
N ALA A 24 24.15 -4.92 -15.34
CA ALA A 24 24.94 -4.42 -16.45
C ALA A 24 26.22 -5.27 -16.57
N GLY A 25 26.39 -5.97 -17.68
CA GLY A 25 27.67 -6.58 -18.07
C GLY A 25 28.00 -7.97 -17.53
N SER A 26 27.10 -8.66 -16.83
CA SER A 26 27.28 -10.09 -16.57
C SER A 26 26.85 -10.89 -17.80
N ALA A 27 27.74 -11.74 -18.34
CA ALA A 27 27.33 -12.79 -19.29
C ALA A 27 26.11 -13.53 -18.73
N PRO A 28 25.13 -13.98 -19.55
CA PRO A 28 23.95 -14.65 -19.05
C PRO A 28 24.39 -15.96 -18.39
N MET A 29 24.59 -15.93 -17.07
CA MET A 29 24.50 -17.14 -16.28
C MET A 29 23.12 -17.70 -16.54
N ARG A 30 23.04 -18.96 -16.99
CA ARG A 30 21.77 -19.65 -17.23
C ARG A 30 21.13 -20.00 -15.90
N PHE A 31 20.64 -18.99 -15.19
CA PHE A 31 19.73 -19.19 -14.08
C PHE A 31 18.37 -19.60 -14.63
N ASP A 32 17.69 -20.48 -13.91
CA ASP A 32 16.27 -20.70 -14.13
C ASP A 32 15.53 -19.34 -14.00
N PRO A 33 14.62 -18.99 -14.91
CA PRO A 33 13.92 -17.72 -14.85
C PRO A 33 13.25 -17.47 -13.49
N ALA A 34 12.65 -18.47 -12.84
CA ALA A 34 11.97 -18.27 -11.56
C ALA A 34 12.98 -17.92 -10.46
N SER A 35 14.11 -18.62 -10.36
CA SER A 35 15.19 -18.30 -9.41
C SER A 35 15.76 -16.89 -9.64
N GLU A 36 15.93 -16.48 -10.90
CA GLU A 36 16.39 -15.13 -11.24
C GLU A 36 15.37 -14.05 -10.82
N ASP A 37 14.07 -14.35 -10.92
CA ASP A 37 13.00 -13.45 -10.49
C ASP A 37 13.00 -13.27 -8.97
N VAL A 38 13.15 -14.36 -8.21
CA VAL A 38 13.31 -14.34 -6.75
C VAL A 38 14.55 -13.53 -6.35
N ARG A 39 15.69 -13.78 -7.00
CA ARG A 39 16.93 -13.05 -6.75
C ARG A 39 16.74 -11.54 -6.93
N ARG A 40 16.09 -11.12 -8.02
CA ARG A 40 15.79 -9.71 -8.31
C ARG A 40 14.83 -9.09 -7.29
N ALA A 41 13.81 -9.83 -6.87
CA ALA A 41 12.88 -9.39 -5.84
C ALA A 41 13.61 -9.12 -4.50
N VAL A 42 14.49 -10.04 -4.09
CA VAL A 42 15.31 -9.90 -2.88
C VAL A 42 16.31 -8.75 -3.01
N GLU A 43 16.96 -8.59 -4.17
CA GLU A 43 17.88 -7.47 -4.41
C GLU A 43 17.18 -6.11 -4.38
N ALA A 44 15.98 -6.02 -4.94
CA ALA A 44 15.15 -4.81 -4.88
C ALA A 44 14.78 -4.47 -3.42
N ALA A 45 14.39 -5.47 -2.62
CA ALA A 45 14.10 -5.30 -1.21
C ALA A 45 15.33 -4.89 -0.39
N ARG A 46 16.50 -5.51 -0.62
CA ARG A 46 17.77 -5.14 0.03
C ARG A 46 18.17 -3.70 -0.31
N ALA A 47 18.06 -3.31 -1.58
CA ALA A 47 18.36 -1.95 -2.00
C ALA A 47 17.42 -0.92 -1.35
N ALA A 48 16.14 -1.26 -1.16
CA ALA A 48 15.18 -0.41 -0.47
C ALA A 48 15.42 -0.35 1.05
N ALA A 49 15.83 -1.46 1.67
CA ALA A 49 16.20 -1.50 3.08
C ALA A 49 17.42 -0.61 3.36
N GLY A 50 18.39 -0.56 2.45
CA GLY A 50 19.54 0.35 2.53
C GLY A 50 19.19 1.86 2.49
N LEU A 51 17.95 2.21 2.14
CA LEU A 51 17.46 3.61 2.20
C LEU A 51 16.81 3.95 3.55
N GLY A 52 16.59 2.97 4.43
CA GLY A 52 16.00 3.20 5.74
C GLY A 52 14.55 3.70 5.72
N THR A 53 13.84 3.63 4.59
CA THR A 53 12.47 4.14 4.51
C THR A 53 11.51 3.28 5.36
N PRO A 54 10.65 3.85 6.19
CA PRO A 54 9.64 3.09 6.93
C PRO A 54 8.41 2.74 6.06
N LEU A 55 8.32 3.24 4.82
CA LEU A 55 7.19 2.99 3.93
C LEU A 55 7.12 1.52 3.49
N PRO A 56 5.90 0.97 3.33
CA PRO A 56 5.72 -0.34 2.72
C PRO A 56 6.35 -0.44 1.33
N LEU A 57 6.93 -1.60 1.04
CA LEU A 57 7.62 -1.89 -0.22
C LEU A 57 6.72 -2.67 -1.15
N GLN A 58 6.57 -2.21 -2.39
CA GLN A 58 5.96 -2.97 -3.45
C GLN A 58 7.04 -3.66 -4.29
N ILE A 59 6.95 -4.98 -4.44
CA ILE A 59 7.91 -5.80 -5.19
C ILE A 59 7.15 -6.62 -6.25
N GLY A 60 7.61 -6.54 -7.50
CA GLY A 60 7.04 -7.30 -8.60
C GLY A 60 7.54 -8.75 -8.64
N LEU A 61 6.64 -9.68 -8.94
CA LEU A 61 6.94 -11.10 -9.19
C LEU A 61 6.16 -11.61 -10.38
N ARG A 62 6.67 -12.64 -11.05
CA ARG A 62 5.97 -13.34 -12.11
C ARG A 62 5.07 -14.45 -11.58
N ALA A 63 3.92 -14.63 -12.21
CA ALA A 63 3.00 -15.72 -11.91
C ALA A 63 3.67 -17.10 -12.06
N GLU A 64 4.54 -17.23 -13.07
CA GLU A 64 5.34 -18.43 -13.33
C GLU A 64 6.29 -18.73 -12.18
N THR A 65 6.87 -17.70 -11.54
CA THR A 65 7.74 -17.86 -10.36
C THR A 65 6.96 -18.44 -9.18
N LEU A 66 5.74 -17.96 -8.93
CA LEU A 66 4.89 -18.50 -7.86
C LEU A 66 4.44 -19.94 -8.10
N SER A 67 4.44 -20.40 -9.35
CA SER A 67 4.12 -21.78 -9.70
C SER A 67 5.29 -22.75 -9.53
N GLY A 68 6.50 -22.24 -9.28
CA GLY A 68 7.73 -23.03 -9.21
C GLY A 68 7.88 -23.91 -7.97
N GLY A 69 6.92 -23.87 -7.04
CA GLY A 69 6.86 -24.76 -5.87
C GLY A 69 7.27 -24.10 -4.55
N ASP A 70 7.20 -24.88 -3.47
CA ASP A 70 7.36 -24.39 -2.10
C ASP A 70 8.79 -23.94 -1.78
N ASP A 71 9.80 -24.57 -2.38
CA ASP A 71 11.20 -24.23 -2.15
C ASP A 71 11.53 -22.80 -2.61
N LEU A 72 10.99 -22.37 -3.76
CA LEU A 72 11.17 -21.00 -4.27
C LEU A 72 10.44 -19.97 -3.41
N LEU A 73 9.26 -20.31 -2.89
CA LEU A 73 8.54 -19.43 -1.97
C LEU A 73 9.28 -19.31 -0.63
N ALA A 74 9.89 -20.40 -0.15
CA ALA A 74 10.71 -20.40 1.04
C ALA A 74 11.99 -19.57 0.85
N GLU A 75 12.66 -19.70 -0.30
CA GLU A 75 13.82 -18.89 -0.67
C GLU A 75 13.48 -17.39 -0.73
N LEU A 76 12.38 -17.04 -1.40
CA LEU A 76 11.87 -15.68 -1.44
C LEU A 76 11.59 -15.15 -0.03
N HIS A 77 10.87 -15.93 0.79
CA HIS A 77 10.54 -15.53 2.14
C HIS A 77 11.80 -15.28 2.99
N HIS A 78 12.75 -16.20 2.95
CA HIS A 78 14.00 -16.08 3.69
C HIS A 78 14.79 -14.85 3.26
N GLY A 79 15.00 -14.66 1.95
CA GLY A 79 15.74 -13.53 1.41
C GLY A 79 15.08 -12.18 1.71
N LEU A 80 13.74 -12.11 1.72
CA LEU A 80 13.02 -10.89 2.12
C LEU A 80 13.16 -10.63 3.62
N CYS A 81 13.10 -11.65 4.47
CA CYS A 81 13.28 -11.50 5.92
C CYS A 81 14.70 -11.05 6.30
N GLU A 82 15.73 -11.49 5.57
CA GLU A 82 17.12 -11.03 5.76
C GLU A 82 17.29 -9.52 5.56
N THR A 83 16.37 -8.86 4.86
CA THR A 83 16.38 -7.40 4.68
C THR A 83 15.96 -6.62 5.93
N GLY A 84 15.51 -7.32 6.97
CA GLY A 84 14.95 -6.72 8.19
C GLY A 84 13.50 -6.26 8.02
N ARG A 85 12.89 -6.46 6.85
CA ARG A 85 11.47 -6.16 6.59
C ARG A 85 10.57 -7.28 7.08
N ARG A 86 9.43 -6.89 7.63
CA ARG A 86 8.38 -7.83 8.00
C ARG A 86 7.49 -8.11 6.79
N PRO A 87 6.91 -9.32 6.65
CA PRO A 87 6.05 -9.65 5.51
C PRO A 87 4.94 -8.63 5.25
N GLN A 88 4.34 -8.06 6.30
CA GLN A 88 3.24 -7.09 6.22
C GLN A 88 3.67 -5.73 5.68
N GLU A 89 4.97 -5.45 5.66
CA GLU A 89 5.55 -4.25 5.08
C GLU A 89 5.84 -4.44 3.58
N ILE A 90 5.54 -5.62 3.01
CA ILE A 90 5.83 -5.95 1.62
C ILE A 90 4.53 -6.31 0.90
N ILE A 91 4.27 -5.59 -0.19
CA ILE A 91 3.21 -5.83 -1.17
C ILE A 91 3.83 -6.58 -2.36
N LEU A 92 3.54 -7.88 -2.48
CA LEU A 92 3.98 -8.71 -3.59
C LEU A 92 2.98 -8.58 -4.76
N CYS A 93 3.39 -7.89 -5.82
CA CYS A 93 2.57 -7.66 -7.01
C CYS A 93 2.89 -8.70 -8.09
N VAL A 94 1.93 -9.57 -8.38
CA VAL A 94 2.08 -10.65 -9.35
C VAL A 94 1.60 -10.21 -10.73
N ALA A 95 2.46 -10.34 -11.74
CA ALA A 95 2.15 -10.11 -13.15
C ALA A 95 2.49 -11.37 -13.98
N GLY A 96 1.95 -11.50 -15.19
CA GLY A 96 2.25 -12.64 -16.06
C GLY A 96 1.03 -13.12 -16.83
N GLY A 97 1.13 -14.25 -17.52
CA GLY A 97 0.14 -14.72 -18.51
C GLY A 97 -1.12 -15.40 -17.96
N PHE A 98 -1.08 -15.88 -16.71
CA PHE A 98 -2.10 -16.71 -16.03
C PHE A 98 -2.92 -17.65 -16.93
N PRO A 99 -2.28 -18.52 -17.75
CA PRO A 99 -3.00 -19.54 -18.48
C PRO A 99 -3.74 -20.47 -17.50
N PRO A 100 -4.85 -21.13 -17.89
CA PRO A 100 -5.69 -21.92 -16.98
C PRO A 100 -4.92 -22.92 -16.10
N ALA A 101 -3.90 -23.59 -16.66
CA ALA A 101 -3.05 -24.53 -15.93
C ALA A 101 -2.23 -23.90 -14.79
N LEU A 102 -1.91 -22.60 -14.90
CA LEU A 102 -1.10 -21.87 -13.93
C LEU A 102 -1.94 -21.29 -12.78
N ARG A 103 -3.27 -21.18 -12.93
CA ARG A 103 -4.11 -20.47 -11.94
C ARG A 103 -4.22 -21.20 -10.60
N PRO A 104 -4.49 -22.52 -10.53
CA PRO A 104 -4.55 -23.22 -9.23
C PRO A 104 -3.26 -23.14 -8.40
N PRO A 105 -2.05 -23.38 -8.94
CA PRO A 105 -0.84 -23.26 -8.15
C PRO A 105 -0.57 -21.81 -7.72
N VAL A 106 -0.82 -20.82 -8.59
CA VAL A 106 -0.67 -19.40 -8.23
C VAL A 106 -1.64 -18.99 -7.12
N SER A 107 -2.92 -19.40 -7.21
CA SER A 107 -3.90 -19.12 -6.16
C SER A 107 -3.48 -19.72 -4.81
N THR A 108 -2.97 -20.95 -4.82
CA THR A 108 -2.43 -21.61 -3.62
C THR A 108 -1.22 -20.86 -3.06
N ALA A 109 -0.29 -20.44 -3.91
CA ALA A 109 0.88 -19.66 -3.49
C ALA A 109 0.47 -18.30 -2.90
N LEU A 110 -0.46 -17.59 -3.53
CA LEU A 110 -1.02 -16.32 -3.02
C LEU A 110 -1.69 -16.50 -1.65
N ALA A 111 -2.45 -17.58 -1.45
CA ALA A 111 -3.03 -17.90 -0.15
C ALA A 111 -1.96 -18.14 0.93
N ARG A 112 -0.88 -18.86 0.60
CA ARG A 112 0.25 -19.09 1.50
C ARG A 112 0.99 -17.81 1.84
N LEU A 113 1.31 -16.98 0.86
CA LEU A 113 1.96 -15.68 1.07
C LEU A 113 1.14 -14.79 2.01
N ARG A 114 -0.18 -14.72 1.82
CA ARG A 114 -1.09 -14.02 2.73
C ARG A 114 -1.09 -14.63 4.13
N HIS A 115 -1.07 -15.96 4.25
CA HIS A 115 -1.01 -16.64 5.54
C HIS A 115 0.27 -16.29 6.31
N THR A 116 1.41 -16.25 5.61
CA THR A 116 2.70 -15.77 6.14
C THR A 116 2.67 -14.29 6.52
N GLY A 117 1.77 -13.52 5.90
CA GLY A 117 1.48 -12.14 6.25
C GLY A 117 1.89 -11.11 5.21
N TYR A 118 2.27 -11.53 4.00
CA TYR A 118 2.46 -10.61 2.89
C TYR A 118 1.15 -9.98 2.44
N LEU A 119 1.21 -8.72 2.03
CA LEU A 119 0.15 -8.12 1.22
C LEU A 119 0.36 -8.59 -0.22
N VAL A 120 -0.71 -8.98 -0.92
CA VAL A 120 -0.61 -9.51 -2.28
C VAL A 120 -1.39 -8.65 -3.26
N GLY A 121 -0.84 -8.42 -4.44
CA GLY A 121 -1.50 -7.68 -5.51
C GLY A 121 -1.41 -8.38 -6.85
N LEU A 122 -2.30 -8.01 -7.75
CA LEU A 122 -2.32 -8.47 -9.14
C LEU A 122 -2.07 -7.29 -10.08
N ALA A 123 -1.21 -7.47 -11.07
CA ALA A 123 -0.82 -6.43 -12.00
C ALA A 123 -1.09 -6.81 -13.46
N GLY A 124 -1.24 -5.79 -14.31
CA GLY A 124 -1.50 -5.95 -15.75
C GLY A 124 -2.99 -6.11 -16.10
N LEU A 125 -3.90 -5.66 -15.23
CA LEU A 125 -5.33 -5.71 -15.53
C LEU A 125 -5.68 -4.79 -16.72
N GLY A 126 -6.14 -5.37 -17.83
CA GLY A 126 -6.71 -4.63 -18.97
C GLY A 126 -6.13 -4.94 -20.35
N ALA A 127 -4.90 -5.44 -20.46
CA ALA A 127 -4.28 -5.77 -21.77
C ALA A 127 -4.48 -7.25 -22.12
N ALA A 128 -4.14 -8.13 -21.19
CA ALA A 128 -4.49 -9.53 -21.10
C ALA A 128 -3.91 -10.02 -19.76
N HIS A 129 -4.48 -11.09 -19.22
CA HIS A 129 -3.84 -12.03 -18.31
C HIS A 129 -4.30 -12.12 -16.87
N ALA A 130 -4.59 -11.05 -16.11
CA ALA A 130 -5.15 -11.27 -14.75
C ALA A 130 -6.62 -11.74 -14.85
N PRO A 131 -6.92 -13.02 -14.59
CA PRO A 131 -8.25 -13.57 -14.81
C PRO A 131 -9.15 -13.24 -13.61
N LEU A 132 -10.43 -12.95 -13.87
CA LEU A 132 -11.37 -12.45 -12.85
C LEU A 132 -11.60 -13.46 -11.70
N ASP A 133 -11.39 -14.74 -11.95
CA ASP A 133 -11.40 -15.81 -10.94
C ASP A 133 -10.31 -15.59 -9.87
N LEU A 134 -9.08 -15.24 -10.27
CA LEU A 134 -8.01 -14.89 -9.32
C LEU A 134 -8.30 -13.60 -8.53
N LEU A 135 -9.07 -12.67 -9.09
CA LEU A 135 -9.53 -11.49 -8.35
C LEU A 135 -10.54 -11.87 -7.27
N ALA A 136 -11.50 -12.75 -7.60
CA ALA A 136 -12.53 -13.20 -6.69
C ALA A 136 -11.95 -14.06 -5.54
N ASP A 137 -11.06 -15.01 -5.86
CA ASP A 137 -10.52 -15.97 -4.89
C ASP A 137 -9.32 -15.42 -4.11
N GLY A 138 -8.61 -14.46 -4.71
CA GLY A 138 -7.30 -14.03 -4.24
C GLY A 138 -7.31 -13.04 -3.06
N ALA A 139 -8.48 -12.49 -2.68
CA ALA A 139 -8.65 -11.36 -1.74
C ALA A 139 -7.45 -10.40 -1.79
N SER A 140 -7.23 -9.83 -2.98
CA SER A 140 -6.05 -9.03 -3.28
C SER A 140 -6.08 -7.73 -2.49
N TYR A 141 -4.92 -7.29 -2.02
CA TYR A 141 -4.73 -5.97 -1.42
C TYR A 141 -4.69 -4.86 -2.49
N LEU A 142 -4.11 -5.15 -3.66
CA LEU A 142 -3.87 -4.18 -4.72
C LEU A 142 -4.12 -4.74 -6.12
N LEU A 143 -4.85 -4.00 -6.95
CA LEU A 143 -4.98 -4.22 -8.39
C LEU A 143 -4.26 -3.11 -9.15
N LYS A 144 -3.17 -3.47 -9.83
CA LYS A 144 -2.39 -2.56 -10.65
C LYS A 144 -2.86 -2.67 -12.11
N LEU A 145 -3.44 -1.58 -12.61
CA LEU A 145 -3.95 -1.49 -13.98
C LEU A 145 -2.81 -1.62 -14.99
N ASP A 146 -3.15 -2.09 -16.18
CA ASP A 146 -2.21 -2.10 -17.29
C ASP A 146 -1.92 -0.66 -17.78
N PRO A 147 -0.65 -0.28 -18.00
CA PRO A 147 -0.29 1.06 -18.48
C PRO A 147 -0.95 1.46 -19.81
N GLU A 148 -1.19 0.51 -20.72
CA GLU A 148 -1.85 0.77 -22.01
C GLU A 148 -3.33 1.10 -21.80
N LEU A 149 -3.99 0.38 -20.90
CA LEU A 149 -5.37 0.66 -20.52
C LEU A 149 -5.48 2.07 -19.97
N VAL A 150 -4.62 2.44 -19.01
CA VAL A 150 -4.67 3.77 -18.42
C VAL A 150 -4.36 4.84 -19.45
N ARG A 151 -3.29 4.69 -20.24
CA ARG A 151 -2.87 5.71 -21.21
C ARG A 151 -3.96 6.06 -22.21
N ARG A 152 -4.74 5.08 -22.67
CA ARG A 152 -5.78 5.28 -23.68
C ARG A 152 -7.16 5.58 -23.10
N SER A 153 -7.38 5.37 -21.80
CA SER A 153 -8.68 5.64 -21.16
C SER A 153 -9.14 7.09 -21.32
N GLY A 154 -8.22 8.06 -21.31
CA GLY A 154 -8.56 9.48 -21.47
C GLY A 154 -9.08 9.87 -22.86
N SER A 155 -8.82 9.08 -23.91
CA SER A 155 -9.23 9.38 -25.29
C SER A 155 -10.18 8.34 -25.90
N GLU A 156 -10.26 7.14 -25.34
CA GLU A 156 -11.11 6.04 -25.84
C GLU A 156 -12.26 5.75 -24.85
N PRO A 157 -13.53 6.11 -25.17
CA PRO A 157 -14.66 5.94 -24.26
C PRO A 157 -14.88 4.50 -23.77
N ARG A 158 -14.59 3.50 -24.63
CA ARG A 158 -14.68 2.08 -24.26
C ARG A 158 -13.68 1.69 -23.18
N ARG A 159 -12.46 2.25 -23.24
CA ARG A 159 -11.43 2.02 -22.23
C ARG A 159 -11.72 2.78 -20.95
N ALA A 160 -12.24 4.00 -21.04
CA ALA A 160 -12.75 4.74 -19.87
C ALA A 160 -13.83 3.93 -19.13
N ALA A 161 -14.79 3.36 -19.87
CA ALA A 161 -15.83 2.50 -19.29
C ALA A 161 -15.25 1.23 -18.65
N LEU A 162 -14.24 0.62 -19.25
CA LEU A 162 -13.54 -0.54 -18.66
C LEU A 162 -12.82 -0.17 -17.36
N VAL A 163 -12.09 0.95 -17.32
CA VAL A 163 -11.45 1.44 -16.09
C VAL A 163 -12.49 1.69 -15.01
N ALA A 164 -13.59 2.37 -15.33
CA ALA A 164 -14.67 2.63 -14.38
C ALA A 164 -15.27 1.33 -13.82
N GLY A 165 -15.51 0.32 -14.69
CA GLY A 165 -16.00 -0.99 -14.27
C GLY A 165 -15.00 -1.75 -13.38
N LEU A 166 -13.70 -1.66 -13.65
CA LEU A 166 -12.67 -2.27 -12.82
C LEU A 166 -12.54 -1.58 -11.45
N VAL A 167 -12.66 -0.26 -11.40
CA VAL A 167 -12.70 0.51 -10.15
C VAL A 167 -13.90 0.11 -9.30
N GLU A 168 -15.08 0.05 -9.91
CA GLU A 168 -16.31 -0.38 -9.24
C GLU A 168 -16.19 -1.82 -8.70
N LEU A 169 -15.63 -2.73 -9.50
CA LEU A 169 -15.37 -4.10 -9.05
C LEU A 169 -14.41 -4.13 -7.87
N ALA A 170 -13.31 -3.38 -7.94
CA ALA A 170 -12.32 -3.31 -6.87
C ALA A 170 -12.93 -2.77 -5.56
N HIS A 171 -13.80 -1.77 -5.63
CA HIS A 171 -14.53 -1.26 -4.46
C HIS A 171 -15.40 -2.35 -3.82
N ARG A 172 -16.16 -3.09 -4.63
CA ARG A 172 -17.00 -4.21 -4.14
C ARG A 172 -16.19 -5.35 -3.54
N LEU A 173 -14.97 -5.56 -4.05
CA LEU A 173 -14.02 -6.56 -3.54
C LEU A 173 -13.18 -6.05 -2.37
N GLU A 174 -13.36 -4.80 -1.93
CA GLU A 174 -12.59 -4.19 -0.85
C GLU A 174 -11.07 -4.13 -1.17
N THR A 175 -10.70 -3.91 -2.44
CA THR A 175 -9.32 -3.89 -2.95
C THR A 175 -8.93 -2.51 -3.50
N HIS A 176 -7.65 -2.12 -3.35
CA HIS A 176 -7.15 -0.87 -3.92
C HIS A 176 -6.84 -0.96 -5.41
N VAL A 177 -7.09 0.13 -6.15
CA VAL A 177 -6.67 0.26 -7.56
C VAL A 177 -5.49 1.20 -7.67
N LEU A 178 -4.45 0.75 -8.40
CA LEU A 178 -3.28 1.55 -8.75
C LEU A 178 -3.22 1.76 -10.26
N ALA A 179 -3.14 3.02 -10.68
CA ALA A 179 -2.88 3.40 -12.06
C ALA A 179 -1.39 3.78 -12.25
N PRO A 180 -0.61 2.98 -13.00
CA PRO A 180 0.82 3.24 -13.16
C PRO A 180 1.16 4.10 -14.38
N GLN A 181 2.41 4.59 -14.41
CA GLN A 181 3.03 5.30 -15.52
C GLN A 181 2.30 6.59 -15.96
N MET A 182 1.81 7.36 -15.00
CA MET A 182 1.19 8.67 -15.27
C MET A 182 2.21 9.65 -15.83
N ALA A 183 2.04 10.01 -17.09
CA ALA A 183 2.96 10.87 -17.83
C ALA A 183 2.49 12.33 -17.88
N THR A 184 1.18 12.59 -17.72
CA THR A 184 0.62 13.95 -17.80
C THR A 184 -0.33 14.27 -16.66
N ARG A 185 -0.55 15.58 -16.44
CA ARG A 185 -1.49 16.07 -15.41
C ARG A 185 -2.92 15.61 -15.70
N GLU A 186 -3.30 15.63 -16.96
CA GLU A 186 -4.63 15.26 -17.44
C GLU A 186 -4.92 13.78 -17.15
N GLN A 187 -3.93 12.90 -17.30
CA GLN A 187 -4.07 11.48 -16.94
C GLN A 187 -4.33 11.30 -15.44
N VAL A 188 -3.62 12.04 -14.59
CA VAL A 188 -3.82 11.97 -13.13
C VAL A 188 -5.22 12.45 -12.74
N LEU A 189 -5.68 13.55 -13.34
CA LEU A 189 -7.03 14.07 -13.10
C LEU A 189 -8.10 13.09 -13.59
N HIS A 190 -7.94 12.55 -14.80
CA HIS A 190 -8.86 11.56 -15.35
C HIS A 190 -8.95 10.30 -14.48
N MET A 191 -7.82 9.80 -13.96
CA MET A 191 -7.81 8.66 -13.04
C MET A 191 -8.47 8.98 -11.69
N ARG A 192 -8.26 10.19 -11.17
CA ARG A 192 -8.97 10.66 -9.98
C ARG A 192 -10.48 10.64 -10.18
N ASP A 193 -10.97 11.15 -11.31
CA ASP A 193 -12.40 11.24 -11.64
C ASP A 193 -13.01 9.84 -11.90
N ALA A 194 -12.18 8.91 -12.38
CA ALA A 194 -12.53 7.50 -12.49
C ALA A 194 -12.62 6.78 -11.13
N GLY A 195 -12.25 7.43 -10.02
CA GLY A 195 -12.27 6.85 -8.67
C GLY A 195 -10.98 6.11 -8.29
N VAL A 196 -9.93 6.19 -9.11
CA VAL A 196 -8.63 5.60 -8.76
C VAL A 196 -7.98 6.42 -7.66
N ARG A 197 -7.49 5.72 -6.64
CA ARG A 197 -6.87 6.34 -5.47
C ARG A 197 -5.35 6.35 -5.50
N LEU A 198 -4.73 5.26 -5.94
CA LEU A 198 -3.27 5.12 -5.97
C LEU A 198 -2.74 5.34 -7.38
N VAL A 199 -1.69 6.15 -7.52
CA VAL A 199 -1.05 6.42 -8.81
C VAL A 199 0.46 6.38 -8.71
N GLN A 200 1.10 6.11 -9.84
CA GLN A 200 2.56 6.18 -10.01
C GLN A 200 2.86 6.79 -11.38
N GLY A 201 3.97 7.52 -11.52
CA GLY A 201 4.41 7.98 -12.83
C GLY A 201 5.38 9.16 -12.82
N PRO A 202 6.06 9.41 -13.96
CA PRO A 202 7.04 10.49 -14.09
C PRO A 202 6.46 11.89 -13.91
N VAL A 203 5.15 12.10 -14.07
CA VAL A 203 4.53 13.41 -13.78
C VAL A 203 4.52 13.74 -12.28
N LEU A 204 4.59 12.72 -11.42
CA LEU A 204 4.47 12.87 -9.97
C LEU A 204 5.82 13.03 -9.28
N ALA A 205 6.87 12.45 -9.85
CA ALA A 205 8.18 12.38 -9.22
C ALA A 205 9.31 12.51 -10.26
N PRO A 206 10.40 13.22 -9.92
CA PRO A 206 11.52 13.38 -10.83
C PRO A 206 12.25 12.05 -11.09
N PRO A 207 13.00 11.94 -12.20
CA PRO A 207 13.93 10.84 -12.41
C PRO A 207 14.89 10.69 -11.23
N GLY A 208 15.11 9.46 -10.77
CA GLY A 208 15.99 9.20 -9.63
C GLY A 208 15.40 9.53 -8.25
N TRP A 209 14.07 9.75 -8.17
CA TRP A 209 13.36 9.93 -6.90
C TRP A 209 13.75 8.87 -5.86
N ARG A 210 13.86 9.32 -4.60
CA ARG A 210 14.11 8.48 -3.43
C ARG A 210 13.08 8.78 -2.34
N PRO A 211 12.79 7.82 -1.45
CA PRO A 211 11.95 8.04 -0.28
C PRO A 211 12.43 9.27 0.53
N GLY A 212 11.49 10.03 1.09
CA GLY A 212 11.73 11.34 1.69
C GLY A 212 11.76 12.53 0.71
N MET A 213 11.91 12.31 -0.61
CA MET A 213 11.80 13.39 -1.59
C MET A 213 10.32 13.76 -1.86
N PRO A 214 10.01 15.05 -2.10
CA PRO A 214 8.64 15.48 -2.38
C PRO A 214 8.10 14.91 -3.69
N VAL A 215 6.78 14.78 -3.76
CA VAL A 215 6.03 14.45 -4.97
C VAL A 215 5.10 15.61 -5.35
N THR A 216 4.84 15.76 -6.64
CA THR A 216 3.95 16.79 -7.18
C THR A 216 2.62 16.15 -7.54
N ILE A 217 1.53 16.74 -7.07
CA ILE A 217 0.20 16.23 -7.36
C ILE A 217 -0.60 17.31 -8.03
N PRO A 218 -1.09 17.05 -9.25
CA PRO A 218 -1.99 17.97 -9.90
C PRO A 218 -3.26 18.15 -9.07
N VAL A 219 -3.52 19.38 -8.64
CA VAL A 219 -4.77 19.78 -8.02
C VAL A 219 -5.70 20.26 -9.14
N ALA A 220 -6.92 19.72 -9.22
CA ALA A 220 -7.92 20.28 -10.12
C ALA A 220 -8.40 21.63 -9.57
N ALA A 221 -8.59 22.63 -10.46
CA ALA A 221 -9.47 23.74 -10.13
C ALA A 221 -10.88 23.14 -9.98
N ARG A 222 -11.45 23.33 -8.79
CA ARG A 222 -12.56 22.55 -8.27
C ARG A 222 -13.85 22.94 -8.98
N GLU A 223 -14.52 22.00 -9.62
CA GLU A 223 -15.96 22.03 -9.95
C GLU A 223 -16.43 20.61 -10.34
N GLU A 224 -17.63 20.22 -9.87
CA GLU A 224 -18.50 19.09 -10.34
C GLU A 224 -18.31 17.66 -9.74
N PRO A 225 -19.33 16.77 -9.88
CA PRO A 225 -20.38 16.55 -8.88
C PRO A 225 -20.35 15.13 -8.28
N ALA A 226 -21.04 14.97 -7.16
CA ALA A 226 -21.32 13.71 -6.50
C ALA A 226 -21.86 12.64 -7.47
N ARG A 227 -21.19 11.49 -7.60
CA ARG A 227 -21.88 10.27 -8.03
C ARG A 227 -22.76 9.84 -6.85
N ALA A 228 -24.07 10.08 -6.97
CA ALA A 228 -25.04 9.53 -6.04
C ALA A 228 -25.09 8.01 -6.21
N ASP A 229 -24.57 7.26 -5.23
CA ASP A 229 -24.77 5.82 -5.15
C ASP A 229 -25.90 5.50 -4.16
N ALA A 230 -26.83 4.66 -4.59
CA ALA A 230 -27.98 4.22 -3.81
C ALA A 230 -27.61 2.95 -3.03
N GLY A 231 -26.91 3.12 -1.91
CA GLY A 231 -26.48 2.03 -1.02
C GLY A 231 -26.08 2.53 0.37
N LEU A 232 -25.64 1.62 1.26
CA LEU A 232 -25.25 1.84 2.67
C LEU A 232 -24.02 2.80 2.88
N GLY A 233 -23.62 3.55 1.85
CA GLY A 233 -22.41 4.36 1.79
C GLY A 233 -21.14 3.54 1.56
N PRO A 234 -20.01 4.21 1.25
CA PRO A 234 -18.74 3.52 1.00
C PRO A 234 -18.21 2.85 2.26
N ARG A 235 -17.40 1.79 2.10
CA ARG A 235 -16.79 1.02 3.21
C ARG A 235 -15.45 1.60 3.61
N VAL A 236 -15.02 1.28 4.84
CA VAL A 236 -13.69 1.68 5.38
C VAL A 236 -12.54 1.13 4.52
N SER A 237 -12.68 -0.07 3.95
CA SER A 237 -11.71 -0.68 3.04
C SER A 237 -11.32 0.21 1.87
N GLU A 238 -12.27 0.93 1.27
CA GLU A 238 -12.04 1.85 0.15
C GLU A 238 -11.10 3.02 0.54
N PHE A 239 -11.15 3.43 1.82
CA PHE A 239 -10.34 4.50 2.39
C PHE A 239 -9.05 4.01 3.06
N THR A 240 -8.80 2.70 3.08
CA THR A 240 -7.61 2.13 3.73
C THR A 240 -6.34 2.54 3.01
N LEU A 241 -5.29 2.86 3.75
CA LEU A 241 -3.94 3.10 3.27
C LEU A 241 -2.99 2.13 3.95
N PRO A 242 -1.87 1.75 3.29
CA PRO A 242 -0.83 0.98 3.95
C PRO A 242 -0.40 1.67 5.25
N ALA A 243 -0.40 0.91 6.35
CA ALA A 243 0.08 1.43 7.63
C ALA A 243 1.60 1.33 7.71
N VAL A 244 2.25 2.38 8.20
CA VAL A 244 3.58 2.22 8.78
C VAL A 244 3.39 1.56 10.14
N THR A 245 3.96 0.37 10.30
CA THR A 245 3.87 -0.38 11.55
C THR A 245 5.26 -0.54 12.17
N MET A 246 5.31 -0.74 13.48
CA MET A 246 6.55 -1.09 14.20
C MET A 246 6.24 -2.08 15.33
N PRO A 247 7.22 -2.85 15.85
CA PRO A 247 7.01 -3.68 17.03
C PRO A 247 6.55 -2.85 18.23
N HIS A 248 5.64 -3.38 19.06
CA HIS A 248 5.22 -2.73 20.31
C HIS A 248 6.35 -2.57 21.34
N THR A 249 7.49 -3.20 21.13
CA THR A 249 8.71 -3.03 21.90
C THR A 249 9.58 -1.87 21.40
N ALA A 250 9.23 -1.23 20.28
CA ALA A 250 9.98 -0.13 19.71
C ALA A 250 10.13 1.03 20.70
N THR A 251 11.30 1.66 20.65
CA THR A 251 11.65 2.81 21.47
C THR A 251 11.11 4.11 20.86
N ALA A 252 10.97 5.15 21.68
CA ALA A 252 10.53 6.45 21.18
C ALA A 252 11.52 7.06 20.17
N GLY A 253 12.81 6.74 20.28
CA GLY A 253 13.82 7.16 19.31
C GLY A 253 13.55 6.56 17.92
N GLU A 254 13.37 5.24 17.84
CA GLU A 254 13.10 4.57 16.55
C GLU A 254 11.80 5.07 15.89
N VAL A 255 10.76 5.31 16.70
CA VAL A 255 9.50 5.89 16.21
C VAL A 255 9.70 7.32 15.69
N LEU A 256 10.50 8.13 16.39
CA LEU A 256 10.82 9.49 15.95
C LEU A 256 11.63 9.49 14.66
N ASP A 257 12.60 8.59 14.52
CA ASP A 257 13.41 8.44 13.30
C ASP A 257 12.51 8.07 12.11
N ALA A 258 11.57 7.13 12.30
CA ALA A 258 10.59 6.78 11.27
C ALA A 258 9.70 7.96 10.87
N LEU A 259 9.19 8.74 11.85
CA LEU A 259 8.38 9.94 11.57
C LEU A 259 9.18 11.05 10.86
N ASN A 260 10.47 11.16 11.14
CA ASN A 260 11.34 12.16 10.51
C ASN A 260 11.80 11.74 9.10
N ALA A 261 11.92 10.44 8.84
CA ALA A 261 12.29 9.91 7.53
C ALA A 261 11.25 10.27 6.45
N GLU A 262 9.96 10.33 6.81
CA GLU A 262 8.87 10.58 5.86
C GLU A 262 7.84 11.55 6.45
N ALA A 263 7.77 12.75 5.87
CA ALA A 263 6.83 13.79 6.31
C ALA A 263 5.35 13.41 6.11
N GLY A 264 5.07 12.46 5.21
CA GLY A 264 3.71 11.98 4.91
C GLY A 264 3.13 11.03 5.96
N ILE A 265 3.92 10.57 6.93
CA ILE A 265 3.45 9.67 7.99
C ILE A 265 2.70 10.48 9.05
N THR A 266 1.39 10.24 9.13
CA THR A 266 0.47 10.84 10.11
C THR A 266 0.43 10.05 11.40
N SER A 267 0.54 8.72 11.31
CA SER A 267 0.57 7.82 12.46
C SER A 267 1.42 6.58 12.22
N ILE A 268 1.90 5.97 13.30
CA ILE A 268 2.57 4.67 13.29
C ILE A 268 1.80 3.71 14.20
N VAL A 269 1.49 2.52 13.70
CA VAL A 269 0.78 1.49 14.47
C VAL A 269 1.79 0.54 15.12
N LEU A 270 1.78 0.48 16.46
CA LEU A 270 2.63 -0.43 17.22
C LEU A 270 1.91 -1.76 17.39
N VAL A 271 2.49 -2.83 16.87
CA VAL A 271 1.86 -4.16 16.75
C VAL A 271 2.60 -5.24 17.55
N ASP A 272 1.89 -6.30 17.94
CA ASP A 272 2.49 -7.50 18.48
C ASP A 272 3.10 -8.41 17.39
N GLU A 273 3.69 -9.54 17.82
CA GLU A 273 4.27 -10.55 16.93
C GLU A 273 3.24 -11.15 15.95
N ARG A 274 1.96 -11.09 16.29
CA ARG A 274 0.84 -11.55 15.47
C ARG A 274 0.22 -10.43 14.64
N GLN A 275 0.86 -9.26 14.56
CA GLN A 275 0.41 -8.08 13.82
C GLN A 275 -0.90 -7.46 14.33
N ARG A 276 -1.25 -7.73 15.60
CA ARG A 276 -2.41 -7.10 16.22
C ARG A 276 -2.01 -5.74 16.77
N PRO A 277 -2.80 -4.68 16.51
CA PRO A 277 -2.49 -3.35 17.00
C PRO A 277 -2.57 -3.31 18.53
N ARG A 278 -1.50 -2.85 19.17
CA ARG A 278 -1.40 -2.68 20.63
C ARG A 278 -1.60 -1.22 21.03
N CYS A 279 -1.06 -0.30 20.25
CA CYS A 279 -1.25 1.14 20.39
C CYS A 279 -0.94 1.86 19.07
N ALA A 280 -1.34 3.12 18.97
CA ALA A 280 -1.07 3.97 17.82
C ALA A 280 -0.35 5.23 18.28
N VAL A 281 0.66 5.65 17.51
CA VAL A 281 1.40 6.88 17.72
C VAL A 281 0.90 7.90 16.72
N ASP A 282 0.18 8.92 17.19
CA ASP A 282 -0.16 10.10 16.39
C ASP A 282 1.06 11.04 16.31
N ARG A 283 1.42 11.47 15.11
CA ARG A 283 2.60 12.31 14.87
C ARG A 283 2.58 13.58 15.72
N THR A 284 1.47 14.31 15.71
CA THR A 284 1.38 15.63 16.32
C THR A 284 1.55 15.53 17.84
N ARG A 285 0.76 14.67 18.49
CA ARG A 285 0.82 14.49 19.94
C ARG A 285 2.13 13.85 20.39
N PHE A 286 2.68 12.92 19.62
CA PHE A 286 3.98 12.32 19.93
C PHE A 286 5.11 13.34 19.92
N LEU A 287 5.20 14.16 18.87
CA LEU A 287 6.20 15.21 18.75
C LEU A 287 6.05 16.28 19.85
N LEU A 288 4.81 16.65 20.19
CA LEU A 288 4.54 17.58 21.29
C LEU A 288 4.96 17.01 22.66
N ARG A 289 4.72 15.71 22.92
CA ARG A 289 5.19 15.04 24.15
C ARG A 289 6.73 14.97 24.21
N LEU A 290 7.41 14.99 23.07
CA LEU A 290 8.87 14.96 22.95
C LEU A 290 9.54 16.34 22.93
N SER A 291 8.81 17.43 22.67
CA SER A 291 9.36 18.78 22.45
C SER A 291 9.77 19.54 23.72
N GLY A 292 9.79 18.89 24.90
CA GLY A 292 10.34 19.48 26.12
C GLY A 292 11.87 19.65 26.04
N ALA A 293 12.44 20.55 26.85
CA ALA A 293 13.87 20.93 26.81
C ALA A 293 14.89 19.77 26.87
N TYR A 294 14.48 18.61 27.39
CA TYR A 294 15.26 17.37 27.45
C TYR A 294 14.50 16.14 26.91
N GLY A 295 13.37 16.35 26.22
CA GLY A 295 12.42 15.29 25.86
C GLY A 295 13.04 14.21 24.99
N HIS A 296 13.89 14.59 24.03
CA HIS A 296 14.61 13.63 23.19
C HIS A 296 15.58 12.75 23.98
N ALA A 297 16.41 13.34 24.86
CA ALA A 297 17.39 12.59 25.65
C ALA A 297 16.75 11.70 26.73
N LEU A 298 15.65 12.16 27.33
CA LEU A 298 14.92 11.45 28.39
C LEU A 298 14.08 10.28 27.87
N HIS A 299 13.54 10.40 26.65
CA HIS A 299 12.57 9.44 26.12
C HIS A 299 13.10 8.54 25.01
N ALA A 300 14.18 8.89 24.31
CA ALA A 300 14.64 8.14 23.12
C ALA A 300 14.82 6.63 23.37
N ARG A 301 15.34 6.21 24.53
CA ARG A 301 15.52 4.78 24.88
C ARG A 301 14.31 4.14 25.57
N ARG A 302 13.27 4.91 25.88
CA ARG A 302 12.08 4.39 26.56
C ARG A 302 11.13 3.75 25.53
N PRO A 303 10.35 2.74 25.94
CA PRO A 303 9.32 2.17 25.08
C PRO A 303 8.35 3.23 24.58
N ALA A 304 8.13 3.28 23.26
CA ALA A 304 7.25 4.25 22.61
C ALA A 304 5.80 4.14 23.08
N VAL A 305 5.39 2.95 23.54
CA VAL A 305 4.05 2.68 24.10
C VAL A 305 3.65 3.62 25.24
N ARG A 306 4.63 4.23 25.94
CA ARG A 306 4.37 5.21 27.01
C ARG A 306 3.91 6.57 26.50
N LEU A 307 4.19 6.85 25.23
CA LEU A 307 3.84 8.09 24.54
C LEU A 307 2.80 7.85 23.44
N ALA A 308 2.39 6.59 23.25
CA ALA A 308 1.36 6.17 22.31
C ALA A 308 -0.03 6.22 22.97
N ASP A 309 -1.06 6.16 22.14
CA ASP A 309 -2.45 6.12 22.61
C ASP A 309 -3.09 4.76 22.26
N PRO A 310 -4.19 4.37 22.92
CA PRO A 310 -4.92 3.14 22.58
C PRO A 310 -5.29 3.10 21.09
N PRO A 311 -5.16 1.96 20.40
CA PRO A 311 -5.48 1.87 18.99
C PRO A 311 -6.99 2.03 18.80
N ARG A 312 -7.40 2.50 17.63
CA ARG A 312 -8.82 2.65 17.26
C ARG A 312 -9.17 1.64 16.17
N PRO A 313 -9.31 0.33 16.50
CA PRO A 313 -9.52 -0.70 15.50
C PRO A 313 -10.91 -0.57 14.88
N VAL A 314 -10.97 -0.68 13.56
CA VAL A 314 -12.21 -0.76 12.79
C VAL A 314 -12.13 -1.95 11.82
N PRO A 315 -13.11 -2.85 11.81
CA PRO A 315 -13.15 -3.91 10.80
C PRO A 315 -13.24 -3.31 9.39
N ARG A 316 -12.53 -3.88 8.42
CA ARG A 316 -12.49 -3.36 7.04
C ARG A 316 -13.86 -3.26 6.35
N THR A 317 -14.81 -4.09 6.78
CA THR A 317 -16.16 -4.21 6.21
C THR A 317 -17.15 -3.15 6.72
N VAL A 318 -16.76 -2.35 7.73
CA VAL A 318 -17.62 -1.34 8.35
C VAL A 318 -17.92 -0.19 7.36
N PRO A 319 -19.16 0.33 7.32
CA PRO A 319 -19.48 1.54 6.55
C PRO A 319 -18.71 2.77 7.05
N ALA A 320 -18.21 3.61 6.14
CA ALA A 320 -17.46 4.82 6.43
C ALA A 320 -18.17 5.74 7.41
N VAL A 321 -19.49 5.90 7.28
CA VAL A 321 -20.32 6.70 8.20
C VAL A 321 -20.34 6.15 9.62
N ALA A 322 -20.36 4.82 9.78
CA ALA A 322 -20.33 4.18 11.10
C ALA A 322 -18.95 4.33 11.74
N ALA A 323 -17.88 4.21 10.95
CA ALA A 323 -16.51 4.47 11.40
C ALA A 323 -16.30 5.93 11.83
N LEU A 324 -16.83 6.91 11.08
CA LEU A 324 -16.80 8.32 11.48
C LEU A 324 -17.57 8.60 12.77
N ARG A 325 -18.76 8.01 12.92
CA ARG A 325 -19.54 8.15 14.17
C ARG A 325 -18.80 7.55 15.35
N ALA A 326 -18.13 6.41 15.17
CA ALA A 326 -17.28 5.84 16.20
C ALA A 326 -16.07 6.76 16.51
N ALA A 327 -15.49 7.38 15.48
CA ALA A 327 -14.40 8.34 15.64
C ALA A 327 -14.82 9.59 16.43
N GLY A 328 -16.05 10.07 16.22
CA GLY A 328 -16.60 11.26 16.88
C GLY A 328 -17.04 11.10 18.33
N ARG A 329 -16.88 9.92 18.97
CA ARG A 329 -17.29 9.70 20.36
C ARG A 329 -16.27 10.18 21.41
N GLU A 330 -15.05 10.49 21.00
CA GLU A 330 -13.96 10.96 21.86
C GLU A 330 -13.47 12.32 21.36
N ASP A 331 -13.92 13.41 22.00
CA ASP A 331 -13.70 14.79 21.53
C ASP A 331 -12.21 15.15 21.33
N GLU A 332 -11.31 14.64 22.17
CA GLU A 332 -9.87 14.92 22.08
C GLU A 332 -9.15 14.14 20.96
N ARG A 333 -9.79 13.08 20.44
CA ARG A 333 -9.19 12.13 19.48
C ARG A 333 -10.04 11.95 18.23
N VAL A 334 -10.95 12.89 17.94
CA VAL A 334 -11.88 12.80 16.80
C VAL A 334 -11.16 12.59 15.49
N TYR A 335 -10.03 13.28 15.29
CA TYR A 335 -9.26 13.25 14.04
C TYR A 335 -8.18 12.16 13.99
N ASP A 336 -8.04 11.34 15.03
CA ASP A 336 -7.08 10.23 15.03
C ASP A 336 -7.36 9.25 13.90
N ASP A 337 -6.29 8.81 13.23
CA ASP A 337 -6.34 7.72 12.27
C ASP A 337 -6.96 6.46 12.90
N LEU A 338 -7.86 5.81 12.16
CA LEU A 338 -8.47 4.54 12.52
C LEU A 338 -7.59 3.40 12.01
N VAL A 339 -7.39 2.35 12.82
CA VAL A 339 -6.60 1.19 12.43
C VAL A 339 -7.51 0.14 11.81
N VAL A 340 -7.31 -0.18 10.54
CA VAL A 340 -8.12 -1.17 9.85
C VAL A 340 -7.63 -2.55 10.17
N VAL A 341 -8.55 -3.42 10.59
CA VAL A 341 -8.23 -4.81 10.96
C VAL A 341 -8.99 -5.83 10.13
N ASP A 342 -8.35 -6.99 9.92
CA ASP A 342 -8.98 -8.18 9.36
C ASP A 342 -9.87 -8.91 10.38
N GLU A 343 -10.47 -10.02 9.96
CA GLU A 343 -11.38 -10.83 10.78
C GLU A 343 -10.71 -11.46 12.02
N VAL A 344 -9.38 -11.57 12.03
CA VAL A 344 -8.58 -12.13 13.13
C VAL A 344 -7.85 -11.07 13.96
N GLY A 345 -8.13 -9.78 13.67
CA GLY A 345 -7.66 -8.60 14.40
C GLY A 345 -6.27 -8.10 13.98
N ARG A 346 -5.72 -8.54 12.84
CA ARG A 346 -4.43 -8.08 12.32
C ARG A 346 -4.58 -6.73 11.63
N CYS A 347 -3.58 -5.86 11.80
CA CYS A 347 -3.51 -4.57 11.13
C CYS A 347 -3.35 -4.76 9.62
N LEU A 348 -4.31 -4.27 8.84
CA LEU A 348 -4.25 -4.21 7.38
C LEU A 348 -3.76 -2.85 6.88
N GLY A 349 -3.99 -1.80 7.66
CA GLY A 349 -3.75 -0.43 7.24
C GLY A 349 -4.33 0.59 8.22
N ILE A 350 -4.34 1.85 7.80
CA ILE A 350 -5.01 2.93 8.50
C ILE A 350 -6.02 3.63 7.60
N VAL A 351 -6.98 4.30 8.21
CA VAL A 351 -7.87 5.26 7.56
C VAL A 351 -7.78 6.59 8.26
N ARG A 352 -7.50 7.65 7.50
CA ARG A 352 -7.51 9.01 8.03
C ARG A 352 -8.95 9.50 8.14
N VAL A 353 -9.34 10.02 9.30
CA VAL A 353 -10.69 10.58 9.50
C VAL A 353 -10.98 11.70 8.50
N ALA A 354 -9.97 12.50 8.16
CA ALA A 354 -10.08 13.52 7.12
C ALA A 354 -10.44 12.95 5.73
N ASP A 355 -9.99 11.73 5.39
CA ASP A 355 -10.32 11.08 4.12
C ASP A 355 -11.77 10.59 4.12
N LEU A 356 -12.24 10.05 5.25
CA LEU A 356 -13.64 9.67 5.42
C LEU A 356 -14.58 10.88 5.34
N ILE A 357 -14.25 11.99 6.01
CA ILE A 357 -15.02 13.23 5.92
C ILE A 357 -15.07 13.69 4.47
N ARG A 358 -13.91 13.76 3.79
CA ARG A 358 -13.84 14.16 2.37
C ARG A 358 -14.61 13.20 1.45
N GLY A 359 -14.66 11.92 1.75
CA GLY A 359 -15.38 10.91 0.98
C GLY A 359 -16.90 10.98 1.16
N LEU A 360 -17.39 11.28 2.37
CA LEU A 360 -18.83 11.38 2.66
C LEU A 360 -19.43 12.76 2.43
N SER A 361 -18.60 13.80 2.35
CA SER A 361 -19.03 15.15 2.00
C SER A 361 -19.20 15.33 0.48
N ARG A 362 -18.93 14.27 -0.29
CA ARG A 362 -18.93 14.30 -1.75
C ARG A 362 -20.24 13.80 -2.31
#